data_AF-A0A954G8Y3-F1
#
_entry.id   AF-A0A954G8Y3-F1
#
_cell.length_a   1.000
_cell.length_b   1.000
_cell.length_c   1.000
_cell.angle_alpha   90.00
_cell.angle_beta   90.00
_cell.angle_gamma   90.00
#
_symmetry.space_group_name_H-M   'P 1'
#
loop_
_entity.id
_entity.type
_entity.pdbx_description
1 polymer ?
#
loop_
_entity_poly.entity_id
_entity_poly.type
_entity_poly.pdbx_seq_one_letter_code
_entity_poly.pdbx_strand_id
1 'polypeptide(L)'
;MEKVTPSHFKPGLTTWILTSLVLGVMCGLFFGDLCSPLKAVGDVFIGLLQMTVLPYITLSLILNLGRISIRQTRNMAFTVIILLLILWCIGLFSVCIMSLSFPFWQKGAFFSTSIINGPKTESLYDLFIPSNPFFSLANNAVPAVVLFSIGMGIAISGIPKRERLLEP
;
A
#
# COMPACT_ATOMS: atom_id res chain seq x y z
N MET A 1 29.24 -34.85 35.90
CA MET A 1 29.33 -33.40 35.63
C MET A 1 28.74 -33.14 34.26
N GLU A 2 27.45 -32.86 34.23
CA GLU A 2 26.65 -32.67 33.00
C GLU A 2 26.94 -31.28 32.44
N LYS A 3 27.45 -31.21 31.21
CA LYS A 3 27.78 -29.95 30.54
C LYS A 3 26.48 -29.25 30.14
N VAL A 4 26.15 -28.18 30.86
CA VAL A 4 25.13 -27.20 30.46
C VAL A 4 25.62 -26.53 29.17
N THR A 5 24.99 -26.86 28.04
CA THR A 5 25.20 -26.17 26.77
C THR A 5 24.49 -24.80 26.82
N PRO A 6 25.14 -23.70 26.41
CA PRO A 6 24.51 -22.39 26.45
C PRO A 6 23.40 -22.30 25.38
N SER A 7 22.20 -21.91 25.83
CA SER A 7 21.08 -21.56 24.96
C SER A 7 21.42 -20.31 24.16
N HIS A 8 21.68 -20.47 22.86
CA HIS A 8 21.88 -19.34 21.96
C HIS A 8 20.53 -18.68 21.66
N PHE A 9 20.28 -17.52 22.27
CA PHE A 9 19.13 -16.67 21.97
C PHE A 9 19.19 -16.23 20.50
N LYS A 10 18.32 -16.79 19.64
CA LYS A 10 18.19 -16.37 18.25
C LYS A 10 17.07 -15.32 18.18
N PRO A 11 17.38 -14.02 18.05
CA PRO A 11 16.35 -13.00 17.93
C PRO A 11 15.48 -13.25 16.68
N GLY A 12 14.16 -13.06 16.83
CA GLY A 12 13.20 -13.23 15.74
C GLY A 12 13.31 -12.12 14.70
N LEU A 13 12.74 -12.36 13.51
CA LEU A 13 12.75 -11.41 12.39
C LEU A 13 12.17 -10.04 12.80
N THR A 14 11.05 -10.03 13.54
CA THR A 14 10.44 -8.78 14.05
C THR A 14 11.39 -8.02 14.94
N THR A 15 12.13 -8.71 15.82
CA THR A 15 13.14 -8.09 16.68
C THR A 15 14.24 -7.44 15.84
N TRP A 16 14.71 -8.11 14.79
CA TRP A 16 15.68 -7.54 13.84
C TRP A 16 15.18 -6.31 13.09
N ILE A 17 13.92 -6.32 12.63
CA ILE A 17 13.33 -5.18 11.94
C ILE A 17 13.24 -3.97 12.88
N LEU A 18 12.76 -4.17 14.10
CA LEU A 18 12.62 -3.08 15.07
C LEU A 18 13.97 -2.54 15.54
N THR A 19 14.94 -3.42 15.83
CA THR A 19 16.27 -2.97 16.25
C THR A 19 17.01 -2.26 15.12
N SER A 20 16.92 -2.75 13.88
CA SER A 20 17.52 -2.08 12.71
C SER A 20 16.87 -0.73 12.40
N LEU A 21 15.55 -0.59 12.56
CA LEU A 21 14.86 0.69 12.42
C LEU A 21 15.39 1.72 13.42
N VAL A 22 15.45 1.36 14.70
CA VAL A 22 15.95 2.25 15.76
C VAL A 22 17.40 2.63 15.50
N LEU A 23 18.25 1.66 15.16
CA LEU A 23 19.65 1.91 14.83
C LEU A 23 19.80 2.79 13.58
N GLY A 24 18.96 2.61 12.56
CA GLY A 24 18.94 3.43 11.35
C GLY A 24 18.59 4.89 11.64
N VAL A 25 17.58 5.13 12.50
CA VAL A 25 17.22 6.48 12.96
C VAL A 25 18.37 7.12 13.73
N MET A 26 18.97 6.40 14.69
CA MET A 26 20.10 6.92 15.47
C MET A 26 21.31 7.23 14.56
N CYS A 27 21.64 6.33 13.63
CA CYS A 27 22.73 6.52 12.69
C CYS A 27 22.49 7.75 11.79
N GLY A 28 21.27 7.94 11.27
CA GLY A 28 20.90 9.13 10.50
C GLY A 28 21.04 10.43 11.29
N LEU A 29 20.66 10.43 12.57
CA LEU A 29 20.76 11.61 13.45
C LEU A 29 22.21 12.00 13.80
N PHE A 30 23.09 11.02 14.05
CA PHE A 30 24.48 11.31 14.46
C PHE A 30 25.43 11.55 13.28
N PHE A 31 25.26 10.83 12.18
CA PHE A 31 26.22 10.83 11.06
C PHE A 31 25.75 11.63 9.84
N GLY A 32 24.46 11.99 9.75
CA GLY A 32 23.92 12.92 8.76
C GLY A 32 24.38 12.62 7.33
N ASP A 33 25.12 13.54 6.73
CA ASP A 33 25.59 13.48 5.34
C ASP A 33 26.49 12.26 5.02
N LEU A 34 27.19 11.71 6.02
CA LEU A 34 28.00 10.50 5.84
C LEU A 34 27.13 9.27 5.50
N CYS A 35 25.84 9.31 5.84
CA CYS A 35 24.87 8.25 5.53
C CYS A 35 24.27 8.38 4.11
N SER A 36 24.64 9.39 3.32
CA SER A 36 24.12 9.59 1.96
C SER A 36 24.22 8.34 1.05
N PRO A 37 25.32 7.56 1.06
CA PRO A 37 25.40 6.31 0.27
C PRO A 37 24.38 5.24 0.71
N LEU A 38 23.95 5.25 1.97
CA LEU A 38 22.97 4.30 2.51
C LEU A 38 21.59 4.51 1.88
N LYS A 39 21.30 5.74 1.40
CA LYS A 39 20.09 6.04 0.65
C LYS A 39 19.97 5.19 -0.61
N ALA A 40 21.06 5.00 -1.36
CA ALA A 40 21.05 4.19 -2.57
C ALA A 40 20.64 2.73 -2.28
N VAL A 41 21.12 2.17 -1.16
CA VAL A 41 20.73 0.82 -0.71
C VAL A 41 19.24 0.78 -0.35
N GLY A 42 18.74 1.81 0.33
CA GLY A 42 17.32 1.97 0.64
C GLY A 42 16.44 2.08 -0.61
N ASP A 43 16.87 2.87 -1.59
CA ASP A 43 16.17 3.07 -2.87
C ASP A 43 16.12 1.76 -3.66
N VAL A 44 17.21 0.98 -3.70
CA VAL A 44 17.23 -0.36 -4.30
C VAL A 44 16.27 -1.30 -3.58
N PHE A 45 16.28 -1.32 -2.23
CA PHE A 45 15.35 -2.14 -1.46
C PHE A 45 13.89 -1.79 -1.75
N ILE A 46 13.54 -0.50 -1.76
CA ILE A 46 12.20 -0.03 -2.10
C ILE A 46 11.83 -0.41 -3.54
N GLY A 47 12.75 -0.24 -4.49
CA GLY A 47 12.53 -0.62 -5.89
C GLY A 47 12.26 -2.11 -6.07
N LEU A 48 13.00 -2.97 -5.36
CA LEU A 48 12.77 -4.42 -5.35
C LEU A 48 11.39 -4.77 -4.78
N LEU A 49 10.96 -4.10 -3.70
CA LEU A 49 9.60 -4.28 -3.17
C LEU A 49 8.56 -3.85 -4.21
N GLN A 50 8.69 -2.65 -4.77
CA GLN A 50 7.74 -2.08 -5.74
C GLN A 50 7.60 -2.90 -7.02
N MET A 51 8.69 -3.50 -7.52
CA MET A 51 8.67 -4.36 -8.72
C MET A 51 7.67 -5.51 -8.60
N THR A 52 7.49 -6.05 -7.40
CA THR A 52 6.59 -7.18 -7.15
C THR A 52 5.13 -6.78 -6.94
N VAL A 53 4.87 -5.53 -6.54
CA VAL A 53 3.54 -5.08 -6.10
C VAL A 53 2.51 -5.11 -7.23
N LEU A 54 2.82 -4.52 -8.39
CA LEU A 54 1.85 -4.43 -9.49
C LEU A 54 1.49 -5.78 -10.12
N PRO A 55 2.44 -6.67 -10.44
CA PRO A 55 2.12 -8.02 -10.90
C PRO A 55 1.28 -8.78 -9.86
N TYR A 56 1.67 -8.69 -8.59
CA TYR A 56 0.96 -9.35 -7.50
C TYR A 56 -0.50 -8.86 -7.38
N ILE A 57 -0.73 -7.55 -7.37
CA ILE A 57 -2.10 -6.98 -7.29
C ILE A 57 -2.95 -7.46 -8.46
N THR A 58 -2.42 -7.41 -9.68
CA THR A 58 -3.15 -7.76 -10.90
C THR A 58 -3.57 -9.22 -10.88
N LEU A 59 -2.61 -10.14 -10.68
CA LEU A 59 -2.89 -11.58 -10.65
C LEU A 59 -3.75 -11.95 -9.44
N SER A 60 -3.44 -11.41 -8.26
CA SER A 60 -4.17 -11.71 -7.03
C SER A 60 -5.64 -11.30 -7.15
N LEU A 61 -5.94 -10.10 -7.64
CA LEU A 61 -7.32 -9.67 -7.80
C LEU A 61 -8.06 -10.51 -8.84
N ILE A 62 -7.46 -10.75 -10.01
CA ILE A 62 -8.08 -11.55 -11.08
C ILE A 62 -8.38 -12.98 -10.61
N LEU A 63 -7.40 -13.65 -10.01
CA LEU A 63 -7.54 -15.04 -9.56
C LEU A 63 -8.49 -15.18 -8.38
N ASN A 64 -8.38 -14.30 -7.38
CA ASN A 64 -9.24 -14.38 -6.20
C ASN A 64 -10.70 -14.05 -6.53
N LEU A 65 -10.97 -12.99 -7.32
CA LEU A 65 -12.34 -12.65 -7.69
C LEU A 65 -12.91 -13.64 -8.72
N GLY A 66 -12.10 -14.16 -9.64
CA GLY A 66 -12.52 -15.15 -10.63
C GLY A 66 -12.99 -16.48 -10.04
N ARG A 67 -12.48 -16.86 -8.86
CA ARG A 67 -12.87 -18.10 -8.16
C ARG A 67 -14.20 -17.98 -7.42
N ILE A 68 -14.57 -16.78 -6.96
CA ILE A 68 -15.75 -16.54 -6.11
C ILE A 68 -17.01 -16.45 -7.00
N SER A 69 -18.19 -16.85 -6.50
CA SER A 69 -19.45 -16.68 -7.23
C SER A 69 -19.96 -15.23 -7.19
N ILE A 70 -20.64 -14.77 -8.24
CA ILE A 70 -21.13 -13.38 -8.35
C ILE A 70 -21.98 -12.91 -7.15
N ARG A 71 -22.79 -13.80 -6.57
CA ARG A 71 -23.64 -13.51 -5.40
C ARG A 71 -22.80 -13.33 -4.13
N GLN A 72 -21.74 -14.12 -3.97
CA GLN A 72 -20.80 -14.01 -2.86
C GLN A 72 -19.92 -12.77 -3.00
N THR A 73 -19.42 -12.47 -4.22
CA THR A 73 -18.62 -11.28 -4.51
C THR A 73 -19.35 -10.00 -4.11
N ARG A 74 -20.65 -9.90 -4.40
CA ARG A 74 -21.46 -8.74 -4.02
C ARG A 74 -21.53 -8.56 -2.50
N ASN A 75 -21.84 -9.62 -1.76
CA ASN A 75 -21.95 -9.53 -0.30
C ASN A 75 -20.61 -9.18 0.34
N MET A 76 -19.52 -9.79 -0.12
CA MET A 76 -18.16 -9.45 0.33
C MET A 76 -17.81 -8.00 0.04
N ALA A 77 -18.12 -7.49 -1.16
CA ALA A 77 -17.88 -6.10 -1.53
C ALA A 77 -18.63 -5.13 -0.60
N PHE A 78 -19.91 -5.39 -0.31
CA PHE A 78 -20.67 -4.58 0.65
C PHE A 78 -20.05 -4.58 2.04
N THR A 79 -19.65 -5.75 2.55
CA THR A 79 -18.99 -5.85 3.86
C THR A 79 -17.68 -5.06 3.89
N VAL A 80 -16.85 -5.17 2.85
CA VAL A 80 -15.58 -4.42 2.75
C VAL A 80 -15.81 -2.92 2.68
N ILE A 81 -16.77 -2.45 1.87
CA ILE A 81 -17.10 -1.03 1.75
C ILE A 81 -17.59 -0.47 3.10
N ILE A 82 -18.48 -1.19 3.78
CA ILE A 82 -19.01 -0.76 5.09
C ILE A 82 -17.88 -0.72 6.13
N LEU A 83 -17.03 -1.75 6.20
CA LEU A 83 -15.88 -1.77 7.11
C LEU A 83 -14.92 -0.60 6.83
N LEU A 84 -14.62 -0.33 5.56
CA LEU A 84 -13.74 0.75 5.16
C LEU A 84 -14.33 2.12 5.49
N LEU A 85 -15.63 2.33 5.28
CA LEU A 85 -16.34 3.55 5.68
C LEU A 85 -16.30 3.75 7.19
N ILE A 86 -16.52 2.69 7.99
CA ILE A 86 -16.45 2.78 9.45
C ILE A 86 -15.03 3.17 9.90
N LEU A 87 -14.00 2.53 9.35
CA LEU A 87 -12.60 2.86 9.65
C LEU A 87 -12.25 4.29 9.24
N TRP A 88 -12.73 4.75 8.09
CA TRP A 88 -12.57 6.14 7.66
C TRP A 88 -13.28 7.12 8.59
N CYS A 89 -14.52 6.84 8.98
CA CYS A 89 -15.24 7.66 9.94
C CYS A 89 -14.49 7.76 11.26
N ILE A 90 -13.96 6.66 11.79
CA ILE A 90 -13.16 6.65 13.02
C ILE A 90 -11.88 7.49 12.84
N GLY A 91 -11.17 7.32 11.72
CA GLY A 91 -9.95 8.08 11.43
C GLY A 91 -10.20 9.57 11.30
N LEU A 92 -11.20 9.98 10.52
CA LEU A 92 -11.61 11.37 10.35
C LEU A 92 -12.10 11.97 11.65
N PHE A 93 -12.89 11.22 12.43
CA PHE A 93 -13.34 11.66 13.75
C PHE A 93 -12.17 11.87 14.71
N SER A 94 -11.18 10.96 14.72
CA SER A 94 -9.96 11.10 15.50
C SER A 94 -9.17 12.35 15.09
N VAL A 95 -9.01 12.60 13.79
CA VAL A 95 -8.35 13.81 13.28
C VAL A 95 -9.12 15.08 13.68
N CYS A 96 -10.45 15.07 13.60
CA CYS A 96 -11.29 16.20 14.03
C CYS A 96 -11.14 16.50 15.52
N ILE A 97 -11.19 15.48 16.39
CA ILE A 97 -10.98 15.64 17.84
C ILE A 97 -9.58 16.18 18.11
N MET A 98 -8.56 15.63 17.43
CA MET A 98 -7.19 16.07 17.60
C MET A 98 -7.04 17.54 17.19
N SER A 99 -7.61 17.95 16.05
CA SER A 99 -7.59 19.33 15.60
C SER A 99 -8.32 20.30 16.54
N LEU A 100 -9.37 19.86 17.24
CA LEU A 100 -10.06 20.67 18.27
C LEU A 100 -9.30 20.75 19.59
N SER A 101 -8.45 19.76 19.88
CA SER A 101 -7.69 19.67 21.13
C SER A 101 -6.45 20.59 21.13
N PHE A 102 -5.99 21.05 19.96
CA PHE A 102 -4.90 22.00 19.85
C PHE A 102 -5.42 23.45 19.84
N PRO A 103 -4.82 24.38 20.63
CA PRO A 103 -5.14 25.80 20.53
C PRO A 103 -4.74 26.37 19.17
N PHE A 104 -5.42 27.41 18.68
CA PHE A 104 -5.11 28.06 17.41
C PHE A 104 -3.71 28.71 17.44
N TRP A 105 -2.69 28.00 16.96
CA TRP A 105 -1.37 28.59 16.73
C TRP A 105 -1.38 29.30 15.36
N GLN A 106 -1.36 30.63 15.35
CA GLN A 106 -0.99 31.42 14.16
C GLN A 106 0.51 31.19 13.86
N LYS A 107 0.84 30.11 13.15
CA LYS A 107 2.20 29.86 12.66
C LYS A 107 2.21 29.89 11.13
N GLY A 108 2.64 31.03 10.56
CA GLY A 108 3.50 31.12 9.37
C GLY A 108 3.13 30.38 8.08
N ALA A 109 1.88 30.02 7.80
CA ALA A 109 1.50 29.33 6.56
C ALA A 109 1.62 30.19 5.27
N PHE A 110 2.06 31.45 5.38
CA PHE A 110 2.14 32.41 4.27
C PHE A 110 3.25 32.12 3.24
N PHE A 111 4.16 31.17 3.50
CA PHE A 111 5.27 30.82 2.60
C PHE A 111 5.30 29.34 2.22
N SER A 112 4.14 28.72 2.02
CA SER A 112 4.10 27.37 1.46
C SER A 112 4.15 27.45 -0.07
N THR A 113 5.23 26.93 -0.66
CA THR A 113 5.41 26.78 -2.12
C THR A 113 4.34 25.91 -2.77
N SER A 114 3.56 25.17 -1.97
CA SER A 114 2.39 24.38 -2.37
C SER A 114 1.17 25.22 -2.78
N ILE A 115 1.13 26.53 -2.53
CA ILE A 115 0.06 27.42 -3.00
C ILE A 115 0.31 27.89 -4.45
N ILE A 116 1.58 27.94 -4.88
CA ILE A 116 1.99 28.55 -6.15
C ILE A 116 1.82 27.57 -7.32
N ASN A 117 2.08 26.28 -7.08
CA ASN A 117 1.75 25.23 -8.02
C ASN A 117 0.36 24.70 -7.68
N GLY A 118 -0.68 25.27 -8.30
CA GLY A 118 -2.03 24.70 -8.24
C GLY A 118 -1.97 23.19 -8.53
N PRO A 119 -2.81 22.36 -7.89
CA PRO A 119 -2.75 20.91 -8.05
C PRO A 119 -2.76 20.61 -9.55
N LYS A 120 -1.75 19.89 -10.02
CA LYS A 120 -1.73 19.36 -11.39
C LYS A 120 -2.94 18.44 -11.45
N THR A 121 -4.04 18.94 -12.02
CA THR A 121 -5.30 18.22 -12.08
C THR A 121 -5.15 17.14 -13.15
N GLU A 122 -4.42 16.09 -12.84
CA GLU A 122 -4.67 14.79 -13.44
C GLU A 122 -6.16 14.55 -13.25
N SER A 123 -6.91 14.45 -14.36
CA SER A 123 -8.35 14.35 -14.25
C SER A 123 -8.69 13.04 -13.53
N LEU A 124 -9.63 13.08 -12.57
CA LEU A 124 -10.03 11.86 -11.85
C LEU A 124 -10.52 10.77 -12.80
N TYR A 125 -11.06 11.17 -13.96
CA TYR A 125 -11.44 10.25 -15.03
C TYR A 125 -10.24 9.48 -15.58
N ASP A 126 -9.15 10.18 -15.90
CA ASP A 126 -7.92 9.56 -16.45
C ASP A 126 -7.20 8.69 -15.41
N LEU A 127 -7.34 9.01 -14.12
CA LEU A 127 -6.74 8.25 -13.04
C LEU A 127 -7.44 6.90 -12.76
N PHE A 128 -8.76 6.85 -12.92
CA PHE A 128 -9.57 5.68 -12.56
C PHE A 128 -9.99 4.85 -13.75
N ILE A 129 -10.24 5.44 -14.92
CA ILE A 129 -10.72 4.71 -16.09
C ILE A 129 -9.50 4.31 -16.94
N PRO A 130 -9.12 3.01 -16.95
CA PRO A 130 -8.04 2.56 -17.81
C PRO A 130 -8.48 2.61 -19.26
N SER A 131 -8.01 3.60 -20.01
CA SER A 131 -8.11 3.60 -21.48
C SER A 131 -7.22 2.51 -22.10
N ASN A 132 -6.13 2.14 -21.42
CA ASN A 132 -5.29 0.98 -21.76
C ASN A 132 -4.67 0.37 -20.47
N PRO A 133 -4.99 -0.89 -20.11
CA PRO A 133 -4.51 -1.52 -18.88
C PRO A 133 -2.98 -1.73 -18.87
N PHE A 134 -2.36 -1.97 -20.03
CA PHE A 134 -0.89 -2.11 -20.13
C PHE A 134 -0.19 -0.77 -19.91
N PHE A 135 -0.78 0.32 -20.43
CA PHE A 135 -0.28 1.67 -20.16
C PHE A 135 -0.42 2.01 -18.67
N SER A 136 -1.54 1.65 -18.04
CA SER A 136 -1.74 1.85 -16.59
C SER A 136 -0.75 1.04 -15.74
N LEU A 137 -0.42 -0.19 -16.16
CA LEU A 137 0.61 -1.01 -15.52
C LEU A 137 2.01 -0.42 -15.67
N ALA A 138 2.37 0.05 -16.87
CA ALA A 138 3.69 0.63 -17.14
C ALA A 138 3.92 1.94 -16.38
N ASN A 139 2.87 2.75 -16.19
CA ASN A 139 2.95 4.06 -15.54
C ASN A 139 2.60 4.03 -14.05
N ASN A 140 2.50 2.86 -13.43
CA ASN A 140 2.13 2.72 -12.01
C ASN A 140 0.80 3.39 -11.62
N ALA A 141 -0.17 3.43 -12.54
CA ALA A 141 -1.52 3.94 -12.28
C ALA A 141 -2.35 2.90 -11.51
N VAL A 142 -2.00 2.69 -10.24
CA VAL A 142 -2.60 1.66 -9.36
C VAL A 142 -4.14 1.67 -9.37
N PRO A 143 -4.84 2.82 -9.26
CA PRO A 143 -6.31 2.82 -9.23
C PRO A 143 -6.94 2.23 -10.50
N ALA A 144 -6.44 2.63 -11.68
CA ALA A 144 -6.89 2.11 -12.96
C ALA A 144 -6.61 0.60 -13.11
N VAL A 145 -5.43 0.13 -12.68
CA VAL A 145 -5.05 -1.29 -12.71
C VAL A 145 -5.97 -2.12 -11.82
N VAL A 146 -6.28 -1.64 -10.61
CA VAL A 146 -7.19 -2.31 -9.68
C VAL A 146 -8.60 -2.40 -10.27
N LEU A 147 -9.12 -1.31 -10.86
CA LEU A 147 -10.45 -1.31 -11.47
C LEU A 147 -10.55 -2.31 -12.63
N PHE A 148 -9.55 -2.32 -13.52
CA PHE A 148 -9.46 -3.30 -14.60
C PHE A 148 -9.43 -4.74 -14.05
N SER A 149 -8.58 -5.01 -13.06
CA SER A 149 -8.40 -6.35 -12.48
C SER A 149 -9.66 -6.87 -11.81
N ILE A 150 -10.41 -6.00 -11.12
CA ILE A 150 -11.72 -6.34 -10.53
C ILE A 150 -12.73 -6.69 -11.62
N GLY A 151 -12.85 -5.85 -12.66
CA GLY A 151 -13.76 -6.10 -13.77
C GLY A 151 -13.46 -7.41 -14.49
N MET A 152 -12.17 -7.68 -14.74
CA MET A 152 -11.69 -8.90 -15.37
C MET A 152 -11.96 -10.14 -14.50
N GLY A 153 -11.68 -10.06 -13.19
CA GLY A 153 -12.00 -11.13 -12.25
C GLY A 153 -13.50 -11.44 -12.18
N ILE A 154 -14.36 -10.42 -12.15
CA ILE A 154 -15.82 -10.58 -12.17
C ILE A 154 -16.29 -11.20 -13.50
N ALA A 155 -15.71 -10.80 -14.63
CA ALA A 155 -16.03 -11.37 -15.93
C ALA A 155 -15.71 -12.88 -15.99
N ILE A 156 -14.53 -13.29 -15.50
CA ILE A 156 -14.15 -14.71 -15.42
C ILE A 156 -15.08 -15.50 -14.48
N SER A 157 -15.49 -14.90 -13.36
CA SER A 157 -16.47 -15.50 -12.44
C SER A 157 -17.82 -15.83 -13.10
N GLY A 158 -18.17 -15.15 -14.20
CA GLY A 158 -19.38 -15.43 -14.98
C GLY A 158 -19.29 -16.64 -15.92
N ILE A 159 -18.08 -17.13 -16.21
CA ILE A 159 -17.85 -18.16 -17.24
C ILE A 159 -18.05 -19.59 -16.67
N PRO A 160 -18.80 -20.48 -17.34
CA PRO A 160 -18.89 -21.90 -16.98
C PRO A 160 -17.60 -22.66 -17.35
N LYS A 161 -17.18 -23.64 -16.53
CA LYS A 161 -15.90 -24.39 -16.67
C LYS A 161 -14.62 -23.52 -16.59
N ARG A 162 -14.66 -22.47 -15.78
CA ARG A 162 -13.54 -21.53 -15.54
C ARG A 162 -12.33 -22.11 -14.79
N GLU A 163 -12.46 -23.31 -14.22
CA GLU A 163 -11.39 -24.00 -13.47
C GLU A 163 -10.11 -24.14 -14.32
N ARG A 164 -10.25 -24.46 -15.61
CA ARG A 164 -9.12 -24.56 -16.56
C ARG A 164 -8.33 -23.27 -16.79
N LEU A 165 -8.90 -22.11 -16.47
CA LEU A 165 -8.25 -20.79 -16.61
C LEU A 165 -7.66 -20.29 -15.28
N LEU A 166 -8.01 -20.93 -14.17
CA LEU A 166 -7.71 -20.48 -12.81
C LEU A 166 -6.86 -21.49 -12.02
N GLU A 167 -6.57 -22.65 -12.60
CA GLU A 167 -5.58 -23.62 -12.12
C GLU A 167 -4.16 -23.05 -12.32
N PRO A 168 -3.31 -23.07 -11.27
CA PRO A 168 -1.94 -22.58 -11.34
C PRO A 168 -1.00 -23.48 -12.15
#